data_AF-A0A9X2S6K3-F1
#
_entry.id   AF-A0A9X2S6K3-F1
#
_cell.length_a   1.000
_cell.length_b   1.000
_cell.length_c   1.000
_cell.angle_alpha   90.00
_cell.angle_beta   90.00
_cell.angle_gamma   90.00
#
_symmetry.space_group_name_H-M   'P 1'
#
loop_
_entity.id
_entity.type
_entity.pdbx_description
1 polymer ?
#
loop_
_entity_poly.entity_id
_entity_poly.type
_entity_poly.pdbx_seq_one_letter_code
_entity_poly.pdbx_strand_id
1 'polypeptide(L)'
;MTALEEQDHITDFYIASKSAAIFKSIKTRVSHLLGSIIVTSQVKRPMSEGFPANAEYFKLEFLDKNSVSLGQQFREILPLLWLKSGAIGKRPEVNSNDEPEMLILPQNGFAILVDETKFAEFTEKLSEEDNIQVVYFVTNSEEAFREMTAGVKANNTYQLYRDYIDNFVLGSRRDS
;
A
#
# COMPACT_ATOMS: atom_id res chain seq x y z
N MET A 1 4.77 -38.57 15.43
CA MET A 1 4.27 -37.19 15.20
C MET A 1 2.83 -37.01 15.66
N THR A 2 2.06 -38.09 15.87
CA THR A 2 0.63 -38.07 16.22
C THR A 2 0.29 -37.57 17.63
N ALA A 3 1.26 -37.43 18.55
CA ALA A 3 0.99 -37.04 19.94
C ALA A 3 0.98 -35.52 20.18
N LEU A 4 1.42 -34.73 19.20
CA LEU A 4 1.53 -33.27 19.28
C LEU A 4 0.76 -32.55 18.17
N GLU A 5 0.12 -33.30 17.27
CA GLU A 5 -0.87 -32.71 16.37
C GLU A 5 -2.02 -32.17 17.23
N GLU A 6 -2.38 -30.90 17.05
CA GLU A 6 -3.47 -30.20 17.76
C GLU A 6 -3.19 -29.76 19.22
N GLN A 7 -1.93 -29.67 19.66
CA GLN A 7 -1.56 -29.23 21.02
C GLN A 7 -0.85 -27.86 21.03
N ASP A 8 -1.49 -26.83 20.45
CA ASP A 8 -0.91 -25.48 20.28
C ASP A 8 -0.59 -24.73 21.60
N HIS A 9 -1.02 -25.25 22.74
CA HIS A 9 -0.80 -24.64 24.06
C HIS A 9 0.49 -25.09 24.76
N ILE A 10 1.19 -26.11 24.24
CA ILE A 10 2.44 -26.59 24.82
C ILE A 10 3.57 -25.66 24.38
N THR A 11 3.94 -24.73 25.26
CA THR A 11 5.01 -23.74 25.02
C THR A 11 6.33 -24.11 25.69
N ASP A 12 6.28 -24.91 26.76
CA ASP A 12 7.44 -25.29 27.56
C ASP A 12 7.80 -26.77 27.39
N PHE A 13 9.09 -27.04 27.12
CA PHE A 13 9.64 -28.39 27.04
C PHE A 13 10.78 -28.55 28.05
N TYR A 14 10.61 -29.48 28.99
CA TYR A 14 11.64 -29.83 29.96
C TYR A 14 12.42 -31.06 29.48
N ILE A 15 13.73 -30.89 29.27
CA ILE A 15 14.64 -31.98 28.87
C ILE A 15 15.54 -32.34 30.05
N ALA A 16 15.30 -33.48 30.68
CA ALA A 16 16.19 -34.03 31.69
C ALA A 16 17.32 -34.83 31.01
N SER A 17 18.57 -34.45 31.25
CA SER A 17 19.74 -35.14 30.72
C SER A 17 20.85 -35.24 31.75
N LYS A 18 21.60 -36.35 31.73
CA LYS A 18 22.80 -36.56 32.56
C LYS A 18 24.07 -35.92 31.96
N SER A 19 24.00 -35.42 30.71
CA SER A 19 25.13 -34.75 30.06
C SER A 19 24.69 -33.56 29.20
N ALA A 20 25.53 -32.53 29.18
CA ALA A 20 25.29 -31.32 28.40
C ALA A 20 25.31 -31.57 26.88
N ALA A 21 26.12 -32.52 26.41
CA ALA A 21 26.19 -32.90 25.00
C ALA A 21 24.88 -33.52 24.49
N ILE A 22 24.27 -34.41 25.28
CA ILE A 22 22.98 -35.01 24.97
C ILE A 22 21.86 -33.96 25.04
N PHE A 23 21.90 -33.05 26.01
CA PHE A 23 20.95 -31.94 26.06
C PHE A 23 21.01 -31.09 24.79
N LYS A 24 22.23 -30.74 24.33
CA LYS A 24 22.41 -29.90 23.13
C LYS A 24 21.89 -30.59 21.87
N SER A 25 22.14 -31.89 21.69
CA SER A 25 21.63 -32.63 20.53
C SER A 25 20.11 -32.73 20.53
N ILE A 26 19.49 -32.98 21.69
CA ILE A 26 18.03 -33.02 21.84
C ILE A 26 17.43 -31.63 21.60
N LYS A 27 17.99 -30.57 22.20
CA LYS A 27 17.52 -29.18 22.00
C LYS A 27 17.51 -28.78 20.53
N THR A 28 18.59 -29.08 19.79
CA THR A 28 18.68 -28.77 18.36
C THR A 28 17.59 -29.52 17.58
N ARG A 29 17.40 -30.81 17.86
CA ARG A 29 16.40 -31.64 17.19
C ARG A 29 14.97 -31.15 17.48
N VAL A 30 14.67 -30.81 18.74
CA VAL A 30 13.36 -30.27 19.15
C VAL A 30 13.09 -28.92 18.50
N SER A 31 14.07 -28.01 18.49
CA SER A 31 13.92 -26.68 17.87
C SER A 31 13.70 -26.77 16.35
N HIS A 32 14.39 -27.69 15.68
CA HIS A 32 14.21 -27.93 14.25
C HIS A 32 12.85 -28.57 13.94
N LEU A 33 12.34 -29.44 14.81
CA LEU A 33 11.06 -30.12 14.62
C LEU A 33 9.86 -29.21 14.85
N LEU A 34 9.90 -28.37 15.90
CA LEU A 34 8.77 -27.54 16.31
C LEU A 34 8.77 -26.15 15.68
N GLY A 35 9.91 -25.70 15.14
CA GLY A 35 10.04 -24.36 14.59
C GLY A 35 10.04 -23.27 15.66
N SER A 36 9.90 -22.02 15.22
CA SER A 36 9.82 -20.87 16.14
C SER A 36 8.37 -20.66 16.57
N ILE A 37 8.12 -20.59 17.87
CA ILE A 37 6.80 -20.24 18.41
C ILE A 37 6.63 -18.72 18.29
N ILE A 38 5.58 -18.28 17.60
CA ILE A 38 5.22 -16.86 17.51
C ILE A 38 4.28 -16.56 18.67
N VAL A 39 4.78 -15.80 19.66
CA VAL A 39 3.99 -15.38 20.82
C VAL A 39 3.48 -13.96 20.61
N THR A 40 2.16 -13.79 20.66
CA THR A 40 1.54 -12.46 20.71
C THR A 40 1.67 -11.94 22.15
N SER A 41 2.60 -10.99 22.37
CA SER A 41 2.78 -10.35 23.67
C SER A 41 2.20 -8.94 23.68
N GLN A 42 1.58 -8.54 24.79
CA GLN A 42 1.11 -7.18 24.97
C GLN A 42 2.30 -6.25 25.22
N VAL A 43 2.52 -5.29 24.32
CA VAL A 43 3.53 -4.24 24.47
C VAL A 43 2.89 -3.01 25.10
N LYS A 44 3.42 -2.53 26.23
CA LYS A 44 2.97 -1.30 26.88
C LYS A 44 3.63 -0.10 26.21
N ARG A 45 2.86 0.81 25.62
CA ARG A 45 3.36 2.05 24.98
C ARG A 45 2.80 3.30 25.67
N PRO A 46 3.55 4.41 25.76
CA PRO A 46 3.04 5.67 26.30
C PRO A 46 1.88 6.18 25.45
N MET A 47 0.76 6.57 26.09
CA MET A 47 -0.40 7.12 25.37
C MET A 47 -0.06 8.41 24.59
N SER A 48 0.97 9.15 25.03
CA SER A 48 1.48 10.35 24.35
C SER A 48 2.08 10.09 22.97
N GLU A 49 2.50 8.85 22.68
CA GLU A 49 3.00 8.47 21.34
C GLU A 49 1.85 8.19 20.37
N GLY A 50 0.61 8.10 20.86
CA GLY A 50 -0.57 7.81 20.04
C GLY A 50 -0.55 6.40 19.45
N PHE A 51 -1.35 6.22 18.39
CA PHE A 51 -1.35 4.99 17.58
C PHE A 51 -0.45 5.18 16.36
N PRO A 52 0.23 4.12 15.87
CA PRO A 52 0.95 4.17 14.59
C PRO A 52 -0.04 4.10 13.42
N ALA A 53 -0.96 5.06 13.37
CA ALA A 53 -2.04 5.15 12.42
C ALA A 53 -2.18 6.60 11.95
N ASN A 54 -2.60 6.76 10.71
CA ASN A 54 -2.90 8.07 10.15
C ASN A 54 -4.32 8.50 10.53
N ALA A 55 -4.49 9.80 10.85
CA ALA A 55 -5.78 10.42 11.08
C ALA A 55 -5.84 11.73 10.28
N GLU A 56 -6.80 11.84 9.36
CA GLU A 56 -6.96 13.01 8.50
C GLU A 56 -8.43 13.36 8.31
N TYR A 57 -8.72 14.66 8.25
CA TYR A 57 -10.07 15.19 8.12
C TYR A 57 -10.26 15.74 6.71
N PHE A 58 -11.24 15.20 5.99
CA PHE A 58 -11.60 15.65 4.66
C PHE A 58 -12.96 16.33 4.68
N LYS A 59 -13.04 17.52 4.08
CA LYS A 59 -14.31 18.18 3.80
C LYS A 59 -14.71 17.79 2.38
N LEU A 60 -15.80 17.03 2.24
CA LEU A 60 -16.33 16.63 0.95
C LEU A 60 -17.26 17.73 0.44
N GLU A 61 -16.84 18.43 -0.61
CA GLU A 61 -17.65 19.43 -1.31
C GLU A 61 -17.68 19.13 -2.81
N PHE A 62 -18.71 19.61 -3.49
CA PHE A 62 -18.78 19.53 -4.94
C PHE A 62 -17.83 20.55 -5.56
N LEU A 63 -17.00 20.12 -6.51
CA LEU A 63 -16.20 21.04 -7.31
C LEU A 63 -17.13 21.86 -8.21
N ASP A 64 -16.95 23.18 -8.22
CA ASP A 64 -17.56 24.05 -9.22
C ASP A 64 -16.76 23.98 -10.52
N LYS A 65 -17.42 23.58 -11.62
CA LYS A 65 -16.77 23.35 -12.93
C LYS A 65 -16.04 24.58 -13.49
N ASN A 66 -16.40 25.79 -13.05
CA ASN A 66 -15.79 27.03 -13.53
C ASN A 66 -14.65 27.53 -12.63
N SER A 67 -14.46 26.90 -11.47
CA SER A 67 -13.60 27.42 -10.39
C SER A 67 -12.27 26.67 -10.23
N VAL A 68 -12.01 25.62 -11.03
CA VAL A 68 -10.86 24.74 -10.80
C VAL A 68 -10.07 24.50 -12.08
N SER A 69 -8.78 24.88 -12.08
CA SER A 69 -7.85 24.58 -13.18
C SER A 69 -7.42 23.11 -13.15
N LEU A 70 -6.98 22.59 -14.30
CA LEU A 70 -6.59 21.18 -14.51
C LEU A 70 -5.65 20.63 -13.41
N GLY A 71 -4.59 21.37 -13.07
CA GLY A 71 -3.63 20.98 -12.02
C GLY A 71 -4.17 21.05 -10.59
N GLN A 72 -5.19 21.86 -10.33
CA GLN A 72 -5.82 21.93 -9.02
C GLN A 72 -6.73 20.72 -8.76
N GLN A 73 -7.35 20.14 -9.79
CA GLN A 73 -8.18 18.94 -9.66
C GLN A 73 -7.35 17.70 -9.27
N PHE A 74 -6.14 17.59 -9.81
CA PHE A 74 -5.21 16.51 -9.43
C PHE A 74 -4.83 16.55 -7.94
N ARG A 75 -4.66 17.76 -7.38
CA ARG A 75 -4.35 17.92 -5.95
C ARG A 75 -5.50 17.45 -5.06
N GLU A 76 -6.74 17.67 -5.48
CA GLU A 76 -7.93 17.27 -4.71
C GLU A 76 -8.15 15.75 -4.72
N ILE A 77 -7.78 15.05 -5.81
CA ILE A 77 -7.93 13.59 -5.89
C ILE A 77 -6.78 12.84 -5.22
N LEU A 78 -5.57 13.41 -5.16
CA LEU A 78 -4.39 12.74 -4.61
C LEU A 78 -4.59 12.14 -3.19
N PRO A 79 -5.24 12.82 -2.23
CA PRO A 79 -5.55 12.24 -0.93
C PRO A 79 -6.43 10.99 -1.01
N LEU A 80 -7.37 10.95 -1.96
CA LEU A 80 -8.24 9.79 -2.19
C LEU A 80 -7.46 8.61 -2.75
N LEU A 81 -6.50 8.86 -3.65
CA LEU A 81 -5.62 7.82 -4.20
C LEU A 81 -4.70 7.25 -3.12
N TRP A 82 -4.14 8.10 -2.27
CA TRP A 82 -3.37 7.67 -1.11
C TRP A 82 -4.20 6.83 -0.14
N LEU A 83 -5.42 7.26 0.18
CA LEU A 83 -6.35 6.51 1.04
C LEU A 83 -6.69 5.15 0.42
N LYS A 84 -7.00 5.12 -0.87
CA LYS A 84 -7.29 3.89 -1.62
C LYS A 84 -6.07 2.94 -1.71
N SER A 85 -4.86 3.48 -1.61
CA SER A 85 -3.60 2.73 -1.58
C SER A 85 -3.20 2.27 -0.17
N GLY A 86 -4.09 2.42 0.82
CA GLY A 86 -3.87 1.95 2.19
C GLY A 86 -3.40 3.02 3.17
N ALA A 87 -3.32 4.29 2.74
CA ALA A 87 -2.92 5.43 3.56
C ALA A 87 -1.60 5.18 4.32
N ILE A 88 -0.59 4.61 3.67
CA ILE A 88 0.71 4.32 4.28
C ILE A 88 1.58 5.57 4.24
N GLY A 89 2.35 5.83 5.30
CA GLY A 89 3.28 6.98 5.38
C GLY A 89 2.57 8.33 5.52
N LYS A 90 3.33 9.44 5.41
CA LYS A 90 2.76 10.79 5.40
C LYS A 90 1.98 11.01 4.10
N ARG A 91 0.80 11.63 4.16
CA ARG A 91 0.05 11.99 2.94
C ARG A 91 0.94 12.78 1.96
N PRO A 92 1.00 12.39 0.67
CA PRO A 92 1.74 13.11 -0.34
C PRO A 92 1.10 14.47 -0.67
N GLU A 93 1.94 15.46 -0.95
CA GLU A 93 1.55 16.83 -1.28
C GLU A 93 2.29 17.30 -2.54
N VAL A 94 1.58 17.94 -3.46
CA VAL A 94 2.16 18.48 -4.71
C VAL A 94 2.21 20.00 -4.60
N ASN A 95 3.42 20.55 -4.46
CA ASN A 95 3.64 21.98 -4.18
C ASN A 95 3.45 22.88 -5.42
N SER A 96 3.45 22.31 -6.62
CA SER A 96 3.33 23.04 -7.90
C SER A 96 1.88 23.15 -8.36
N ASN A 97 1.47 24.32 -8.85
CA ASN A 97 0.12 24.51 -9.40
C ASN A 97 -0.09 23.74 -10.72
N ASP A 98 1.01 23.26 -11.32
CA ASP A 98 1.01 22.42 -12.51
C ASP A 98 0.81 20.95 -12.14
N GLU A 99 0.11 20.25 -13.03
CA GLU A 99 -0.07 18.81 -12.96
C GLU A 99 1.27 18.10 -13.23
N PRO A 100 1.74 17.20 -12.35
CA PRO A 100 2.95 16.44 -12.60
C PRO A 100 2.71 15.42 -13.71
N GLU A 101 3.70 15.20 -14.59
CA GLU A 101 3.64 14.15 -15.64
C GLU A 101 3.55 12.74 -15.02
N MET A 102 4.15 12.55 -13.85
CA MET A 102 4.10 11.32 -13.06
C MET A 102 4.46 11.58 -11.59
N LEU A 103 4.08 10.66 -10.71
CA LEU A 103 4.46 10.61 -9.30
C LEU A 103 4.85 9.19 -8.90
N ILE A 104 5.97 9.05 -8.21
CA ILE A 104 6.43 7.77 -7.65
C ILE A 104 6.62 7.98 -6.16
N LEU A 105 5.86 7.25 -5.35
CA LEU A 105 5.73 7.49 -3.91
C LEU A 105 6.08 6.20 -3.15
N PRO A 106 7.38 5.83 -3.10
CA PRO A 106 7.81 4.55 -2.49
C PRO A 106 7.56 4.49 -0.98
N GLN A 107 7.55 5.64 -0.31
CA GLN A 107 7.20 5.73 1.11
C GLN A 107 5.71 5.47 1.38
N ASN A 108 4.86 5.68 0.38
CA ASN A 108 3.42 5.45 0.44
C ASN A 108 2.98 4.15 -0.24
N GLY A 109 3.89 3.52 -0.99
CA GLY A 109 3.67 2.26 -1.68
C GLY A 109 2.86 2.34 -2.98
N PHE A 110 2.76 3.52 -3.60
CA PHE A 110 2.01 3.69 -4.84
C PHE A 110 2.64 4.69 -5.82
N ALA A 111 2.22 4.64 -7.07
CA ALA A 111 2.65 5.56 -8.13
C ALA A 111 1.49 5.95 -9.05
N ILE A 112 1.64 7.06 -9.75
CA ILE A 112 0.65 7.62 -10.68
C ILE A 112 1.37 8.03 -11.96
N LEU A 113 0.93 7.53 -13.11
CA LEU A 113 1.31 8.05 -14.42
C LEU A 113 0.19 8.95 -14.93
N VAL A 114 0.50 10.21 -15.19
CA VAL A 114 -0.48 11.21 -15.62
C VAL A 114 -0.39 11.48 -17.13
N ASP A 115 0.83 11.52 -17.65
CA ASP A 115 1.12 11.65 -19.08
C ASP A 115 1.56 10.30 -19.66
N GLU A 116 0.72 9.70 -20.50
CA GLU A 116 0.98 8.42 -21.17
C GLU A 116 2.29 8.43 -21.99
N THR A 117 2.71 9.59 -22.50
CA THR A 117 3.95 9.71 -23.28
C THR A 117 5.20 9.44 -22.45
N LYS A 118 5.09 9.54 -21.11
CA LYS A 118 6.17 9.26 -20.16
C LYS A 118 6.20 7.83 -19.66
N PHE A 119 5.40 6.92 -20.23
CA PHE A 119 5.34 5.53 -19.77
C PHE A 119 6.71 4.83 -19.73
N ALA A 120 7.56 5.04 -20.75
CA ALA A 120 8.89 4.44 -20.78
C ALA A 120 9.73 4.87 -19.55
N GLU A 121 9.88 6.18 -19.34
CA GLU A 121 10.61 6.75 -18.20
C GLU A 121 9.98 6.33 -16.86
N PHE A 122 8.65 6.24 -16.81
CA PHE A 122 7.92 5.80 -15.62
C PHE A 122 8.23 4.36 -15.25
N THR A 123 8.27 3.44 -16.23
CA THR A 123 8.62 2.04 -15.98
C THR A 123 10.06 1.87 -15.52
N GLU A 124 11.00 2.66 -16.05
CA GLU A 124 12.39 2.66 -15.60
C GLU A 124 12.49 3.04 -14.12
N LYS A 125 11.88 4.17 -13.74
CA LYS A 125 11.88 4.60 -12.33
C LYS A 125 11.11 3.65 -11.41
N LEU A 126 10.01 3.05 -11.87
CA LEU A 126 9.31 2.03 -11.09
C LEU A 126 10.17 0.79 -10.84
N SER A 127 11.06 0.44 -11.77
CA SER A 127 11.94 -0.71 -11.62
C SER A 127 13.04 -0.52 -10.58
N GLU A 128 13.32 0.73 -10.20
CA GLU A 128 14.26 1.09 -9.14
C GLU A 128 13.64 0.98 -7.74
N GLU A 129 12.32 0.81 -7.64
CA GLU A 129 11.56 0.88 -6.38
C GLU A 129 10.83 -0.44 -6.08
N ASP A 130 11.32 -1.18 -5.07
CA ASP A 130 10.73 -2.48 -4.68
C ASP A 130 9.42 -2.36 -3.89
N ASN A 131 9.07 -1.17 -3.39
CA ASN A 131 7.96 -0.98 -2.45
C ASN A 131 6.66 -0.49 -3.10
N ILE A 132 6.59 -0.42 -4.43
CA ILE A 132 5.37 0.03 -5.13
C ILE A 132 4.43 -1.15 -5.36
N GLN A 133 3.28 -1.13 -4.69
CA GLN A 133 2.24 -2.16 -4.86
C GLN A 133 1.07 -1.71 -5.72
N VAL A 134 0.78 -0.40 -5.72
CA VAL A 134 -0.37 0.18 -6.42
C VAL A 134 0.10 1.17 -7.49
N VAL A 135 -0.43 1.06 -8.71
CA VAL A 135 -0.16 2.01 -9.79
C VAL A 135 -1.46 2.54 -10.38
N TYR A 136 -1.54 3.85 -10.58
CA TYR A 136 -2.65 4.51 -11.25
C TYR A 136 -2.20 5.01 -12.62
N PHE A 137 -3.01 4.76 -13.64
CA PHE A 137 -2.79 5.27 -15.00
C PHE A 137 -3.91 6.25 -15.34
N VAL A 138 -3.56 7.51 -15.60
CA VAL A 138 -4.51 8.50 -16.11
C VAL A 138 -4.62 8.32 -17.62
N THR A 139 -5.71 7.70 -18.06
CA THR A 139 -5.95 7.46 -19.49
C THR A 139 -7.44 7.27 -19.76
N ASN A 140 -7.89 7.77 -20.91
CA ASN A 140 -9.23 7.52 -21.44
C ASN A 140 -9.28 6.26 -22.32
N SER A 141 -8.14 5.64 -22.61
CA SER A 141 -8.04 4.47 -23.50
C SER A 141 -7.89 3.19 -22.70
N GLU A 142 -8.89 2.30 -22.79
CA GLU A 142 -8.81 0.96 -22.17
C GLU A 142 -7.69 0.11 -22.78
N GLU A 143 -7.42 0.30 -24.08
CA GLU A 143 -6.32 -0.39 -24.76
C GLU A 143 -4.97 0.05 -24.18
N ALA A 144 -4.75 1.35 -24.01
CA ALA A 144 -3.53 1.88 -23.41
C ALA A 144 -3.40 1.42 -21.94
N PHE A 145 -4.48 1.45 -21.17
CA PHE A 145 -4.48 0.92 -19.79
C PHE A 145 -4.06 -0.55 -19.71
N ARG A 146 -4.55 -1.40 -20.62
CA ARG A 146 -4.19 -2.82 -20.68
C ARG A 146 -2.73 -3.02 -21.03
N GLU A 147 -2.22 -2.29 -22.02
CA GLU A 147 -0.82 -2.35 -22.42
C GLU A 147 0.12 -1.89 -21.29
N MET A 148 -0.19 -0.75 -20.68
CA MET A 148 0.60 -0.20 -19.57
C MET A 148 0.58 -1.12 -18.33
N THR A 149 -0.57 -1.71 -18.01
CA THR A 149 -0.70 -2.68 -16.91
C THR A 149 0.17 -3.91 -17.16
N ALA A 150 0.24 -4.40 -18.40
CA ALA A 150 1.10 -5.53 -18.75
C ALA A 150 2.60 -5.20 -18.64
N GLY A 151 2.97 -3.91 -18.76
CA GLY A 151 4.35 -3.43 -18.67
C GLY A 151 4.86 -3.14 -17.26
N VAL A 152 4.01 -3.20 -16.22
CA VAL A 152 4.41 -2.94 -14.83
C VAL A 152 4.30 -4.20 -13.96
N LYS A 153 5.16 -4.30 -12.94
CA LYS A 153 5.17 -5.43 -11.98
C LYS A 153 4.28 -5.20 -10.75
N ALA A 154 3.52 -4.11 -10.71
CA ALA A 154 2.69 -3.78 -9.55
C ALA A 154 1.54 -4.78 -9.38
N ASN A 155 1.21 -5.09 -8.12
CA ASN A 155 0.14 -6.05 -7.78
C ASN A 155 -1.25 -5.51 -8.17
N ASN A 156 -1.44 -4.20 -8.08
CA ASN A 156 -2.72 -3.55 -8.28
C ASN A 156 -2.56 -2.37 -9.22
N THR A 157 -3.21 -2.41 -10.37
CA THR A 157 -3.28 -1.28 -11.30
C THR A 157 -4.71 -0.75 -11.40
N TYR A 158 -4.85 0.57 -11.59
CA TYR A 158 -6.15 1.22 -11.72
C TYR A 158 -6.12 2.27 -12.82
N GLN A 159 -7.19 2.31 -13.62
CA GLN A 159 -7.40 3.35 -14.60
C GLN A 159 -8.12 4.54 -13.94
N LEU A 160 -7.63 5.75 -14.20
CA LEU A 160 -8.30 7.00 -13.88
C LEU A 160 -8.63 7.71 -15.20
N TYR A 161 -9.91 7.92 -15.48
CA TYR A 161 -10.31 8.64 -16.69
C TYR A 161 -9.91 10.10 -16.57
N ARG A 162 -9.22 10.60 -17.60
CA ARG A 162 -8.81 12.00 -17.68
C ARG A 162 -10.02 12.91 -17.57
N ASP A 163 -11.09 12.61 -18.29
CA ASP A 163 -12.35 13.36 -18.21
C ASP A 163 -12.98 13.34 -16.82
N TYR A 164 -12.76 12.29 -16.02
CA TYR A 164 -13.25 12.23 -14.65
C TYR A 164 -12.38 13.04 -13.69
N ILE A 165 -11.06 13.05 -13.88
CA ILE A 165 -10.17 13.93 -13.12
C ILE A 165 -10.46 15.39 -13.48
N ASP A 166 -10.67 15.69 -14.75
CA ASP A 166 -10.89 17.04 -15.30
C ASP A 166 -12.30 17.59 -15.02
N ASN A 167 -13.27 16.72 -14.71
CA ASN A 167 -14.64 17.14 -14.43
C ASN A 167 -15.14 16.78 -13.02
N PHE A 168 -14.36 16.07 -12.21
CA PHE A 168 -14.72 15.40 -10.94
C PHE A 168 -16.19 15.60 -10.50
N VAL A 169 -17.13 14.95 -11.20
CA VAL A 169 -18.56 14.99 -10.85
C VAL A 169 -18.87 13.74 -10.04
N LEU A 170 -18.97 13.88 -8.72
CA LEU A 170 -19.66 12.89 -7.90
C LEU A 170 -21.12 12.81 -8.37
N GLY A 171 -21.56 11.62 -8.76
CA GLY A 171 -22.79 11.40 -9.51
C GLY A 171 -24.04 12.03 -8.89
N SER A 172 -24.58 13.04 -9.57
CA SER A 172 -25.99 13.41 -9.46
C SER A 172 -26.78 12.69 -10.57
N ARG A 173 -26.99 11.38 -10.42
CA ARG A 173 -27.99 10.68 -11.25
C ARG A 173 -28.77 9.66 -10.44
N ARG A 174 -29.85 10.16 -9.84
CA ARG A 174 -31.15 9.59 -9.40
C ARG A 174 -31.85 10.79 -8.75
N ASP A 175 -32.99 11.30 -9.18
CA ASP A 175 -34.25 10.65 -9.55
C ASP A 175 -35.01 11.42 -10.64
N SER A 176 -35.70 10.69 -11.52
CA SER A 176 -36.93 11.12 -12.22
C SER A 176 -37.79 9.89 -12.43
#